data_AF-A0A194XX94-F1
#
_entry.id   AF-A0A194XX94-F1
#
_cell.length_a   1.000
_cell.length_b   1.000
_cell.length_c   1.000
_cell.angle_alpha   90.00
_cell.angle_beta   90.00
_cell.angle_gamma   90.00
#
_symmetry.space_group_name_H-M   'P 1'
#
loop_
_entity.id
_entity.type
_entity.pdbx_description
1 polymer ?
#
loop_
_entity_poly.entity_id
_entity_poly.type
_entity_poly.pdbx_seq_one_letter_code
_entity_poly.pdbx_strand_id
1 'polypeptide(L)'
;KPGWKTDVRIVGFEREFLVHDVVLRLNSGFFRSALDGMDSGGGGGTAPAGNGWRHEFVAVDSMGGGWNLERSIERPRTPSPSPDLAPKDQHHAHSEQDLAFSKLLSAFYNKPFSISFFNELVTITHLADHFSALPCLSSALYVALWHSPVLVQEIRTNCKEMLLLAKKLRHALLFREALVHVVSR
;
A
#
# COMPACT_ATOMS: atom_id res chain seq x y z
N LYS A 1 19.62 -11.52 -7.69
CA LYS A 1 19.42 -10.26 -6.93
C LYS A 1 20.24 -10.37 -5.64
N PRO A 2 20.99 -9.34 -5.20
CA PRO A 2 21.96 -9.47 -4.12
C PRO A 2 21.27 -9.84 -2.80
N GLY A 3 21.92 -10.71 -2.00
CA GLY A 3 21.36 -11.49 -0.89
C GLY A 3 21.01 -10.72 0.38
N TRP A 4 20.20 -9.66 0.27
CA TRP A 4 19.66 -8.98 1.44
C TRP A 4 18.49 -9.81 1.97
N LYS A 5 18.57 -10.20 3.24
CA LYS A 5 17.51 -10.94 3.93
C LYS A 5 16.41 -9.94 4.28
N THR A 6 15.17 -10.27 3.94
CA THR A 6 13.99 -9.54 4.43
C THR A 6 14.04 -9.49 5.96
N ASP A 7 13.84 -8.32 6.53
CA ASP A 7 13.96 -8.06 7.96
C ASP A 7 12.69 -7.47 8.59
N VAL A 8 11.70 -7.15 7.75
CA VAL A 8 10.37 -6.71 8.17
C VAL A 8 9.30 -7.68 7.68
N ARG A 9 8.43 -8.10 8.59
CA ARG A 9 7.22 -8.87 8.33
C ARG A 9 6.00 -7.97 8.46
N ILE A 10 5.15 -7.93 7.45
CA ILE A 10 3.85 -7.24 7.52
C ILE A 10 2.77 -8.30 7.31
N VAL A 11 1.94 -8.51 8.33
CA VAL A 11 0.78 -9.38 8.28
C VAL A 11 -0.41 -8.52 7.86
N GLY A 12 -0.83 -8.64 6.60
CA GLY A 12 -2.08 -8.07 6.11
C GLY A 12 -3.29 -8.86 6.62
N PHE A 13 -4.44 -8.66 5.99
CA PHE A 13 -5.67 -9.34 6.41
C PHE A 13 -5.70 -10.81 5.99
N GLU A 14 -5.37 -11.06 4.72
CA GLU A 14 -5.34 -12.39 4.10
C GLU A 14 -3.93 -12.77 3.64
N ARG A 15 -3.02 -11.80 3.55
CA ARG A 15 -1.68 -11.99 2.98
C ARG A 15 -0.57 -11.57 3.93
N GLU A 16 0.57 -12.25 3.81
CA GLU A 16 1.80 -11.87 4.48
C GLU A 16 2.79 -11.28 3.48
N PHE A 17 3.44 -10.18 3.87
CA PHE A 17 4.44 -9.48 3.07
C PHE A 17 5.78 -9.46 3.80
N LEU A 18 6.80 -10.04 3.16
CA LEU A 18 8.18 -10.02 3.65
C LEU A 18 8.96 -8.96 2.88
N VAL A 19 9.41 -7.94 3.59
CA VAL A 19 10.00 -6.73 2.99
C VAL A 19 11.27 -6.30 3.73
N HIS A 20 11.92 -5.26 3.20
CA HIS A 20 13.17 -4.72 3.70
C HIS A 20 12.91 -3.35 4.35
N ASP A 21 13.44 -3.14 5.55
CA ASP A 21 13.32 -1.88 6.30
C ASP A 21 13.75 -0.66 5.46
N VAL A 22 14.88 -0.78 4.76
CA VAL A 22 15.50 0.28 3.96
C VAL A 22 14.58 0.72 2.82
N VAL A 23 13.87 -0.22 2.20
CA VAL A 23 12.95 0.05 1.09
C VAL A 23 11.71 0.77 1.60
N LEU A 24 11.19 0.37 2.77
CA LEU A 24 10.06 1.04 3.40
C LEU A 24 10.42 2.49 3.80
N ARG A 25 11.55 2.70 4.50
CA ARG A 25 11.98 4.04 4.96
C ARG A 25 12.26 5.00 3.80
N LEU A 26 12.80 4.49 2.69
CA LEU A 26 13.11 5.30 1.52
C LEU A 26 11.84 5.84 0.86
N ASN A 27 10.80 5.00 0.75
CA ASN A 27 9.63 5.27 -0.08
C ASN A 27 8.39 5.77 0.68
N SER A 28 8.39 5.71 2.01
CA SER A 28 7.24 6.09 2.85
C SER A 28 7.67 6.90 4.06
N GLY A 29 7.08 8.09 4.21
CA GLY A 29 7.26 8.91 5.40
C GLY A 29 6.69 8.26 6.67
N PHE A 30 5.59 7.51 6.53
CA PHE A 30 4.99 6.75 7.63
C PHE A 30 5.96 5.69 8.16
N PHE A 31 6.47 4.81 7.29
CA PHE A 31 7.36 3.73 7.73
C PHE A 31 8.70 4.27 8.22
N ARG A 32 9.19 5.37 7.65
CA ARG A 32 10.38 6.07 8.18
C ARG A 32 10.17 6.48 9.64
N SER A 33 9.12 7.26 9.92
CA SER A 33 8.83 7.70 11.28
C SER A 33 8.53 6.56 12.25
N ALA A 34 7.76 5.55 11.80
CA ALA A 34 7.42 4.39 12.61
C ALA A 34 8.67 3.59 12.99
N LEU A 35 9.55 3.31 12.02
CA LEU A 35 10.76 2.53 12.25
C LEU A 35 11.84 3.34 13.00
N ASP A 36 11.99 4.65 12.73
CA ASP A 36 12.91 5.53 13.46
C ASP A 36 12.51 5.64 14.95
N GLY A 37 11.20 5.70 15.23
CA GLY A 37 10.66 5.65 16.59
C GLY A 37 10.94 4.32 17.29
N MET A 38 10.98 3.22 16.55
CA MET A 38 11.34 1.90 17.10
C MET A 38 12.82 1.82 17.49
N ASP A 39 13.70 2.45 16.70
CA ASP A 39 15.14 2.46 16.97
C ASP A 39 15.51 3.38 18.15
N SER A 40 14.76 4.47 18.34
CA SER A 40 15.03 5.51 19.35
C SER A 40 14.49 5.20 20.75
N GLY A 41 13.50 4.32 20.85
CA GLY A 41 12.75 4.02 22.10
C GLY A 41 13.48 3.18 23.16
N GLY A 42 14.81 3.09 23.16
CA GLY A 42 15.57 2.43 24.24
C GLY A 42 15.63 0.90 24.19
N GLY A 43 15.49 0.30 23.01
CA GLY A 43 15.74 -1.12 22.77
C GLY A 43 16.96 -1.34 21.90
N GLY A 44 18.15 -0.94 22.36
CA GLY A 44 19.40 -1.41 21.74
C GLY A 44 19.41 -2.94 21.71
N GLY A 45 19.23 -3.53 20.53
CA GLY A 45 19.44 -4.96 20.31
C GLY A 45 18.52 -5.93 21.04
N THR A 46 17.31 -5.57 21.45
CA THR A 46 16.40 -6.54 22.08
C THR A 46 15.62 -7.33 21.04
N ALA A 47 16.19 -8.50 20.71
CA ALA A 47 15.59 -9.79 20.33
C ALA A 47 14.28 -9.81 19.51
N PRO A 48 14.19 -10.69 18.50
CA PRO A 48 13.09 -10.72 17.55
C PRO A 48 11.74 -10.93 18.27
N ALA A 49 10.70 -10.29 17.76
CA ALA A 49 9.32 -10.68 18.04
C ALA A 49 9.15 -12.15 17.62
N GLY A 50 9.40 -13.09 18.54
CA GLY A 50 9.15 -14.53 18.46
C GLY A 50 9.89 -15.37 17.39
N ASN A 51 10.17 -14.83 16.19
CA ASN A 51 10.38 -15.63 14.97
C ASN A 51 11.59 -15.18 14.11
N GLY A 52 12.54 -14.40 14.65
CA GLY A 52 13.74 -13.98 13.91
C GLY A 52 13.60 -12.74 13.02
N TRP A 53 12.47 -12.02 13.08
CA TRP A 53 12.22 -10.76 12.36
C TRP A 53 12.66 -9.54 13.17
N ARG A 54 13.22 -8.52 12.50
CA ARG A 54 13.64 -7.27 13.16
C ARG A 54 12.44 -6.41 13.53
N HIS A 55 11.47 -6.33 12.63
CA HIS A 55 10.23 -5.58 12.84
C HIS A 55 9.03 -6.38 12.32
N GLU A 56 7.90 -6.30 13.04
CA GLU A 56 6.65 -6.95 12.65
C GLU A 56 5.48 -5.97 12.78
N PHE A 57 4.67 -5.88 11.71
CA PHE A 57 3.45 -5.07 11.64
C PHE A 57 2.24 -5.97 11.36
N VAL A 58 1.08 -5.62 11.92
CA VAL A 58 -0.18 -6.32 11.70
C VAL A 58 -1.24 -5.32 11.25
N ALA A 59 -2.02 -5.67 10.23
CA ALA A 59 -3.19 -4.90 9.81
C ALA A 59 -4.29 -5.02 10.86
N VAL A 60 -4.79 -3.87 11.32
CA VAL A 60 -5.83 -3.76 12.32
C VAL A 60 -6.91 -2.82 11.80
N ASP A 61 -8.17 -3.25 11.89
CA ASP A 61 -9.31 -2.40 11.61
C ASP A 61 -9.38 -1.26 12.65
N SER A 62 -9.38 -0.04 12.16
CA SER A 62 -9.58 1.15 12.95
C SER A 62 -11.07 1.36 13.21
N MET A 63 -11.41 1.73 14.46
CA MET A 63 -12.77 2.06 14.91
C MET A 63 -13.48 3.12 14.04
N GLY A 64 -12.74 3.88 13.23
CA GLY A 64 -13.24 4.94 12.34
C GLY A 64 -13.60 4.51 10.91
N GLY A 65 -13.65 3.22 10.59
CA GLY A 65 -14.06 2.76 9.24
C GLY A 65 -12.92 2.73 8.22
N GLY A 66 -11.71 2.41 8.66
CA GLY A 66 -10.54 2.16 7.82
C GLY A 66 -9.60 1.19 8.53
N TRP A 67 -8.41 0.96 8.00
CA TRP A 67 -7.41 0.07 8.64
C TRP A 67 -6.06 0.74 8.73
N ASN A 68 -5.23 0.27 9.66
CA ASN A 68 -3.86 0.73 9.82
C ASN A 68 -2.92 -0.42 10.17
N LEU A 69 -1.61 -0.18 10.04
CA LEU A 69 -0.58 -1.10 10.51
C LEU A 69 -0.17 -0.74 11.94
N GLU A 70 -0.33 -1.70 12.84
CA GLU A 70 0.12 -1.59 14.23
C GLU A 70 1.34 -2.47 14.47
N ARG A 71 2.19 -2.04 15.41
CA ARG A 71 3.38 -2.80 15.80
C ARG A 71 2.96 -4.05 16.58
N SER A 72 3.47 -5.20 16.17
CA SER A 72 3.41 -6.43 16.96
C SER A 72 4.40 -6.31 18.14
N ILE A 73 3.93 -5.96 19.33
CA ILE A 73 4.74 -5.87 20.56
C ILE A 73 4.65 -7.16 21.39
N GLU A 74 3.59 -7.95 21.18
CA GLU A 74 3.38 -9.26 21.80
C GLU A 74 3.10 -10.29 20.70
N ARG A 75 3.39 -11.57 20.97
CA ARG A 75 3.13 -12.70 20.04
C ARG A 75 1.81 -12.45 19.32
N PRO A 76 1.73 -12.71 18.00
CA PRO A 76 0.47 -12.62 17.32
C PRO A 76 -0.51 -13.48 18.11
N ARG A 77 -1.49 -12.82 18.72
CA ARG A 77 -2.80 -13.44 18.80
C ARG A 77 -3.06 -13.72 17.34
N THR A 78 -2.85 -14.98 16.94
CA THR A 78 -3.49 -15.50 15.76
C THR A 78 -4.87 -14.88 15.79
N PRO A 79 -5.33 -14.15 14.75
CA PRO A 79 -6.76 -13.92 14.64
C PRO A 79 -7.33 -15.33 14.79
N SER A 80 -7.96 -15.60 15.92
CA SER A 80 -8.59 -16.88 16.12
C SER A 80 -9.50 -17.00 14.92
N PRO A 81 -9.39 -18.04 14.08
CA PRO A 81 -10.47 -18.33 13.17
C PRO A 81 -11.60 -18.75 14.10
N SER A 82 -12.37 -17.79 14.60
CA SER A 82 -13.75 -18.02 14.96
C SER A 82 -14.36 -18.45 13.64
N PRO A 83 -14.69 -19.74 13.46
CA PRO A 83 -15.20 -20.22 12.19
C PRO A 83 -16.69 -19.87 12.16
N ASP A 84 -17.05 -18.59 12.31
CA ASP A 84 -18.44 -18.16 12.27
C ASP A 84 -18.54 -16.67 11.89
N LEU A 85 -18.99 -16.46 10.65
CA LEU A 85 -19.81 -15.31 10.24
C LEU A 85 -19.12 -13.95 10.02
N ALA A 86 -17.88 -13.88 9.54
CA ALA A 86 -17.49 -12.65 8.84
C ALA A 86 -18.36 -12.52 7.57
N PRO A 87 -19.11 -11.41 7.39
CA PRO A 87 -19.89 -11.18 6.18
C PRO A 87 -19.00 -11.36 4.95
N LYS A 88 -19.49 -12.06 3.92
CA LYS A 88 -18.72 -12.27 2.67
C LYS A 88 -18.16 -10.95 2.12
N ASP A 89 -18.89 -9.86 2.32
CA ASP A 89 -18.51 -8.52 1.88
C ASP A 89 -17.23 -7.99 2.55
N GLN A 90 -16.98 -8.34 3.82
CA GLN A 90 -15.75 -7.94 4.53
C GLN A 90 -14.52 -8.68 4.00
N HIS A 91 -14.65 -9.98 3.72
CA HIS A 91 -13.56 -10.75 3.10
C HIS A 91 -13.15 -10.18 1.74
N HIS A 92 -14.13 -9.85 0.88
CA HIS A 92 -13.84 -9.28 -0.43
C HIS A 92 -13.15 -7.92 -0.30
N ALA A 93 -13.63 -7.06 0.62
CA ALA A 93 -13.01 -5.76 0.88
C ALA A 93 -11.55 -5.89 1.37
N HIS A 94 -11.28 -6.80 2.31
CA HIS A 94 -9.93 -7.04 2.82
C HIS A 94 -8.99 -7.58 1.74
N SER A 95 -9.49 -8.47 0.86
CA SER A 95 -8.71 -8.99 -0.27
C SER A 95 -8.31 -7.89 -1.26
N GLU A 96 -9.21 -6.94 -1.54
CA GLU A 96 -8.93 -5.78 -2.39
C GLU A 96 -7.89 -4.84 -1.76
N GLN A 97 -7.97 -4.61 -0.44
CA GLN A 97 -6.99 -3.80 0.31
C GLN A 97 -5.60 -4.44 0.28
N ASP A 98 -5.50 -5.75 0.52
CA ASP A 98 -4.23 -6.48 0.47
C ASP A 98 -3.63 -6.47 -0.95
N LEU A 99 -4.48 -6.58 -1.99
CA LEU A 99 -4.03 -6.49 -3.38
C LEU A 99 -3.51 -5.09 -3.70
N ALA A 100 -4.25 -4.04 -3.31
CA ALA A 100 -3.82 -2.66 -3.50
C ALA A 100 -2.53 -2.36 -2.75
N PHE A 101 -2.39 -2.86 -1.51
CA PHE A 101 -1.17 -2.73 -0.72
C PHE A 101 0.01 -3.47 -1.36
N SER A 102 -0.21 -4.67 -1.91
CA SER A 102 0.80 -5.42 -2.67
C SER A 102 1.30 -4.64 -3.89
N LYS A 103 0.41 -3.93 -4.60
CA LYS A 103 0.78 -3.06 -5.73
C LYS A 103 1.55 -1.83 -5.26
N LEU A 104 1.17 -1.23 -4.13
CA LEU A 104 1.94 -0.15 -3.51
C LEU A 104 3.35 -0.60 -3.10
N LEU A 105 3.49 -1.79 -2.50
CA LEU A 105 4.80 -2.38 -2.23
C LEU A 105 5.57 -2.63 -3.52
N SER A 106 4.91 -3.10 -4.58
CA SER A 106 5.56 -3.26 -5.89
C SER A 106 6.13 -1.93 -6.40
N ALA A 107 5.43 -0.82 -6.19
CA ALA A 107 5.94 0.53 -6.47
C ALA A 107 7.22 0.83 -5.67
N PHE A 108 7.27 0.50 -4.37
CA PHE A 108 8.46 0.75 -3.53
C PHE A 108 9.70 0.00 -4.03
N TYR A 109 9.50 -1.19 -4.59
CA TYR A 109 10.57 -2.01 -5.17
C TYR A 109 10.86 -1.72 -6.64
N ASN A 110 10.23 -0.70 -7.24
CA ASN A 110 10.27 -0.43 -8.69
C ASN A 110 9.97 -1.69 -9.52
N LYS A 111 9.04 -2.52 -9.05
CA LYS A 111 8.55 -3.69 -9.79
C LYS A 111 7.36 -3.26 -10.65
N PRO A 112 7.28 -3.66 -11.93
CA PRO A 112 6.12 -3.38 -12.75
C PRO A 112 4.88 -4.07 -12.18
N PHE A 113 3.76 -3.37 -12.22
CA PHE A 113 2.45 -3.89 -11.86
C PHE A 113 1.40 -3.30 -12.81
N SER A 114 0.27 -3.97 -12.95
CA SER A 114 -0.90 -3.47 -13.70
C SER A 114 -1.97 -2.99 -12.74
N ILE A 115 -2.88 -2.16 -13.23
CA ILE A 115 -4.07 -1.68 -12.53
C ILE A 115 -5.27 -2.05 -13.39
N SER A 116 -6.21 -2.80 -12.80
CA SER A 116 -7.31 -3.42 -13.51
C SER A 116 -8.41 -2.43 -13.85
N PHE A 117 -8.72 -1.50 -12.94
CA PHE A 117 -9.81 -0.53 -13.09
C PHE A 117 -9.59 0.71 -12.21
N PHE A 118 -10.36 1.76 -12.47
CA PHE A 118 -10.26 3.07 -11.82
C PHE A 118 -10.37 2.98 -10.29
N ASN A 119 -11.34 2.22 -9.77
CA ASN A 119 -11.51 2.06 -8.32
C ASN A 119 -10.27 1.46 -7.65
N GLU A 120 -9.54 0.57 -8.34
CA GLU A 120 -8.29 0.04 -7.81
C GLU A 120 -7.21 1.12 -7.73
N LEU A 121 -7.08 1.99 -8.75
CA LEU A 121 -6.16 3.14 -8.69
C LEU A 121 -6.52 4.07 -7.53
N VAL A 122 -7.82 4.30 -7.29
CA VAL A 122 -8.32 5.08 -6.16
C VAL A 122 -7.86 4.44 -4.84
N THR A 123 -8.08 3.14 -4.64
CA THR A 123 -7.66 2.42 -3.43
C THR A 123 -6.15 2.49 -3.21
N ILE A 124 -5.33 2.22 -4.24
CA ILE A 124 -3.86 2.30 -4.13
C ILE A 124 -3.44 3.74 -3.79
N THR A 125 -4.10 4.75 -4.35
CA THR A 125 -3.83 6.16 -4.05
C THR A 125 -4.19 6.53 -2.62
N HIS A 126 -5.31 6.03 -2.09
CA HIS A 126 -5.68 6.22 -0.68
C HIS A 126 -4.65 5.59 0.25
N LEU A 127 -4.19 4.37 -0.03
CA LEU A 127 -3.13 3.72 0.75
C LEU A 127 -1.81 4.50 0.65
N ALA A 128 -1.46 4.99 -0.54
CA ALA A 128 -0.25 5.79 -0.71
C ALA A 128 -0.33 7.13 0.02
N ASP A 129 -1.51 7.73 0.15
CA ASP A 129 -1.70 8.93 0.97
C ASP A 129 -1.55 8.60 2.46
N HIS A 130 -2.25 7.55 2.93
CA HIS A 130 -2.20 7.07 4.31
C HIS A 130 -0.78 6.74 4.77
N PHE A 131 -0.04 5.99 3.95
CA PHE A 131 1.35 5.64 4.24
C PHE A 131 2.36 6.70 3.77
N SER A 132 1.93 7.92 3.43
CA SER A 132 2.82 9.03 3.04
C SER A 132 3.83 8.65 1.94
N ALA A 133 3.34 8.02 0.88
CA ALA A 133 4.08 7.44 -0.23
C ALA A 133 3.54 7.84 -1.63
N LEU A 134 2.71 8.88 -1.71
CA LEU A 134 2.19 9.42 -2.99
C LEU A 134 3.28 9.67 -4.05
N PRO A 135 4.47 10.23 -3.73
CA PRO A 135 5.50 10.44 -4.74
C PRO A 135 6.03 9.14 -5.36
N CYS A 136 6.16 8.08 -4.54
CA CYS A 136 6.61 6.78 -5.01
C CYS A 136 5.60 6.18 -6.00
N LEU A 137 4.31 6.20 -5.63
CA LEU A 137 3.23 5.75 -6.52
C LEU A 137 3.20 6.56 -7.82
N SER A 138 3.27 7.89 -7.73
CA SER A 138 3.26 8.79 -8.89
C SER A 138 4.38 8.47 -9.89
N SER A 139 5.57 8.13 -9.41
CA SER A 139 6.69 7.70 -10.26
C SER A 139 6.41 6.34 -10.91
N ALA A 140 5.91 5.38 -10.14
CA ALA A 140 5.63 4.03 -10.65
C ALA A 140 4.51 4.00 -11.70
N LEU A 141 3.57 4.95 -11.65
CA LEU A 141 2.45 5.03 -12.59
C LEU A 141 2.89 5.23 -14.05
N TYR A 142 4.04 5.84 -14.32
CA TYR A 142 4.55 5.96 -15.69
C TYR A 142 4.71 4.59 -16.37
N VAL A 143 5.15 3.58 -15.61
CA VAL A 143 5.29 2.20 -16.11
C VAL A 143 3.97 1.44 -15.95
N ALA A 144 3.27 1.62 -14.83
CA ALA A 144 2.03 0.87 -14.57
C ALA A 144 0.94 1.16 -15.60
N LEU A 145 0.81 2.40 -16.06
CA LEU A 145 -0.19 2.78 -17.08
C LEU A 145 0.00 2.02 -18.40
N TRP A 146 1.26 1.73 -18.79
CA TRP A 146 1.56 0.93 -19.98
C TRP A 146 1.03 -0.50 -19.87
N HIS A 147 1.01 -1.06 -18.66
CA HIS A 147 0.49 -2.39 -18.37
C HIS A 147 -1.00 -2.41 -18.02
N SER A 148 -1.70 -1.27 -18.14
CA SER A 148 -3.07 -1.09 -17.65
C SER A 148 -4.01 -0.54 -18.74
N PRO A 149 -4.23 -1.29 -19.83
CA PRO A 149 -5.02 -0.79 -20.97
C PRO A 149 -6.47 -0.48 -20.60
N VAL A 150 -7.05 -1.23 -19.65
CA VAL A 150 -8.43 -0.99 -19.16
C VAL A 150 -8.52 0.35 -18.43
N LEU A 151 -7.59 0.62 -17.50
CA LEU A 151 -7.52 1.90 -16.80
C LEU A 151 -7.38 3.08 -17.77
N VAL A 152 -6.58 2.93 -18.83
CA VAL A 152 -6.40 3.98 -19.87
C VAL A 152 -7.72 4.28 -20.57
N GLN A 153 -8.53 3.27 -20.88
CA GLN A 153 -9.87 3.46 -21.48
C GLN A 153 -10.82 4.20 -20.52
N GLU A 154 -10.71 3.93 -19.22
CA GLU A 154 -11.55 4.55 -18.19
C GLU A 154 -11.21 6.02 -17.89
N ILE A 155 -10.05 6.52 -18.34
CA ILE A 155 -9.70 7.96 -18.22
C ILE A 155 -10.80 8.83 -18.82
N ARG A 156 -11.35 8.44 -19.99
CA ARG A 156 -12.41 9.21 -20.65
C ARG A 156 -13.73 9.19 -19.86
N THR A 157 -14.08 8.03 -19.30
CA THR A 157 -15.33 7.81 -18.57
C THR A 157 -15.33 8.58 -17.26
N ASN A 158 -14.24 8.44 -16.49
CA ASN A 158 -14.06 9.00 -15.15
C ASN A 158 -13.19 10.26 -15.15
N CYS A 159 -13.21 11.05 -16.24
CA CYS A 159 -12.24 12.12 -16.49
C CYS A 159 -12.16 13.17 -15.37
N LYS A 160 -13.26 13.50 -14.70
CA LYS A 160 -13.29 14.48 -13.60
C LYS A 160 -12.60 13.94 -12.35
N GLU A 161 -12.97 12.73 -11.94
CA GLU A 161 -12.41 12.04 -10.78
C GLU A 161 -10.93 11.70 -11.02
N MET A 162 -10.59 11.24 -12.23
CA MET A 162 -9.22 10.98 -12.66
C MET A 162 -8.37 12.24 -12.60
N LEU A 163 -8.91 13.41 -12.99
CA LEU A 163 -8.20 14.68 -12.93
C LEU A 163 -7.88 15.06 -11.48
N LEU A 164 -8.83 14.89 -10.55
CA LEU A 164 -8.62 15.14 -9.12
C LEU A 164 -7.59 14.17 -8.54
N LEU A 165 -7.65 12.90 -8.92
CA LEU A 165 -6.72 11.87 -8.47
C LEU A 165 -5.30 12.14 -8.98
N ALA A 166 -5.16 12.49 -10.26
CA ALA A 166 -3.89 12.86 -10.88
C ALA A 166 -3.29 14.11 -10.24
N LYS A 167 -4.13 15.09 -9.89
CA LYS A 167 -3.70 16.28 -9.13
C LYS A 167 -3.18 15.90 -7.75
N LYS A 168 -3.87 15.02 -7.02
CA LYS A 168 -3.43 14.52 -5.70
C LYS A 168 -2.07 13.79 -5.79
N LEU A 169 -1.91 12.93 -6.79
CA LEU A 169 -0.66 12.23 -7.10
C LEU A 169 0.43 13.15 -7.66
N ARG A 170 0.09 14.38 -8.06
CA ARG A 170 0.95 15.29 -8.83
C ARG A 170 1.53 14.61 -10.08
N HIS A 171 0.74 13.75 -10.72
CA HIS A 171 1.18 12.94 -11.86
C HIS A 171 0.82 13.64 -13.18
N ALA A 172 1.82 14.27 -13.80
CA ALA A 172 1.61 15.20 -14.93
C ALA A 172 0.98 14.55 -16.16
N LEU A 173 1.37 13.31 -16.50
CA LEU A 173 0.85 12.60 -17.67
C LEU A 173 -0.65 12.34 -17.53
N LEU A 174 -1.07 11.67 -16.45
CA LEU A 174 -2.48 11.38 -16.20
C LEU A 174 -3.30 12.66 -16.02
N PHE A 175 -2.72 13.71 -15.42
CA PHE A 175 -3.39 15.01 -15.29
C PHE A 175 -3.70 15.59 -16.66
N ARG A 176 -2.71 15.59 -17.57
CA ARG A 176 -2.88 16.10 -18.94
C ARG A 176 -3.94 15.31 -19.70
N GLU A 177 -3.86 13.98 -19.68
CA GLU A 177 -4.82 13.12 -20.39
C GLU A 177 -6.24 13.28 -19.85
N ALA A 178 -6.42 13.29 -18.53
CA ALA A 178 -7.72 13.53 -17.92
C ALA A 178 -8.25 14.94 -18.27
N LEU A 179 -7.39 15.96 -18.23
CA LEU A 179 -7.77 17.35 -18.54
C LEU A 179 -8.29 17.49 -19.96
N VAL A 180 -7.63 16.87 -20.95
CA VAL A 180 -8.07 16.87 -22.36
C VAL A 180 -9.51 16.35 -22.46
N HIS A 181 -9.82 15.26 -21.79
CA HIS A 181 -11.18 14.70 -21.80
C HIS A 181 -12.21 15.54 -21.05
N VAL A 182 -11.80 16.28 -20.00
CA VAL A 182 -12.68 17.20 -19.28
C VAL A 182 -13.04 18.41 -20.13
N VAL A 183 -12.08 19.00 -20.84
CA VAL A 183 -12.31 20.24 -21.62
C VAL A 183 -12.88 19.99 -23.02
N SER A 184 -12.74 18.78 -23.56
CA SER A 184 -13.29 18.40 -24.87
C SER A 184 -14.74 17.90 -24.82
N ARG A 185 -15.40 18.06 -23.66
CA ARG A 185 -16.81 17.73 -23.45
C ARG A 185 -17.70 18.98 -23.60
#